data_AF-A0A7D3X5H4-F1
#
_entry.id   AF-A0A7D3X5H4-F1
#
_cell.length_a   1.000
_cell.length_b   1.000
_cell.length_c   1.000
_cell.angle_alpha   90.00
_cell.angle_beta   90.00
_cell.angle_gamma   90.00
#
_symmetry.space_group_name_H-M   'P 1'
#
loop_
_entity.id
_entity.type
_entity.pdbx_description
1 polymer ?
#
loop_
_entity_poly.entity_id
_entity_poly.type
_entity_poly.pdbx_seq_one_letter_code
_entity_poly.pdbx_strand_id
1 'polypeptide(L)'
;MATFLTTEGHRRMLMPRTAQKRTRLARPLTYTVTATAYQAEVGQTDDEPFITADNSRIKPRYSSKMRWMALSHDLLARWGGQFQYGDKVQVKGISPELDGIYTIHDTMNRRHRHCMDILTHRREKLDIFTKNVKIQLAYRPPAARPSSTIPDRAADKPMAGLRLRGSIRPARISSRRGQIFKEKPDYYFASAIL
;
A
#
# COMPACT_ATOMS: atom_id res chain seq x y z
N MET A 1 13.52 -86.99 6.88
CA MET A 1 12.39 -86.02 6.89
C MET A 1 12.78 -84.89 7.83
N ALA A 2 13.39 -83.83 7.30
CA ALA A 2 13.82 -82.67 8.09
C ALA A 2 13.22 -81.42 7.42
N THR A 3 12.37 -80.74 8.18
CA THR A 3 11.58 -79.56 7.83
C THR A 3 12.47 -78.33 7.77
N PHE A 4 12.43 -77.59 6.66
CA PHE A 4 13.08 -76.28 6.56
C PHE A 4 12.14 -75.20 7.14
N LEU A 5 12.59 -74.54 8.20
CA LEU A 5 11.96 -73.31 8.73
C LEU A 5 12.45 -72.11 7.92
N THR A 6 11.54 -71.46 7.21
CA THR A 6 11.80 -70.19 6.50
C THR A 6 11.96 -69.07 7.52
N THR A 7 13.10 -68.37 7.54
CA THR A 7 13.28 -67.13 8.29
C THR A 7 13.22 -65.94 7.34
N GLU A 8 12.21 -65.09 7.50
CA GLU A 8 12.04 -63.87 6.71
C GLU A 8 13.08 -62.82 7.14
N GLY A 9 14.07 -62.56 6.27
CA GLY A 9 15.01 -61.46 6.43
C GLY A 9 14.35 -60.10 6.20
N HIS A 10 13.84 -59.47 7.25
CA HIS A 10 13.37 -58.09 7.21
C HIS A 10 14.55 -57.11 7.17
N ARG A 11 14.92 -56.64 5.97
CA ARG A 11 15.82 -55.50 5.79
C ARG A 11 15.18 -54.23 6.34
N ARG A 12 15.57 -53.81 7.54
CA ARG A 12 15.31 -52.45 8.04
C ARG A 12 16.15 -51.45 7.24
N MET A 13 15.56 -50.82 6.23
CA MET A 13 16.12 -49.59 5.66
C MET A 13 16.03 -48.49 6.72
N LEU A 14 17.16 -48.11 7.30
CA LEU A 14 17.26 -46.89 8.09
C LEU A 14 17.22 -45.70 7.13
N MET A 15 16.05 -45.06 7.02
CA MET A 15 15.96 -43.78 6.32
C MET A 15 16.82 -42.75 7.05
N PRO A 16 17.67 -41.98 6.35
CA PRO A 16 18.37 -40.87 6.98
C PRO A 16 17.33 -39.83 7.40
N ARG A 17 17.28 -39.51 8.69
CA ARG A 17 16.50 -38.38 9.20
C ARG A 17 17.11 -37.12 8.61
N THR A 18 16.54 -36.60 7.54
CA THR A 18 16.91 -35.30 6.98
C THR A 18 16.81 -34.26 8.08
N ALA A 19 17.95 -33.75 8.53
CA ALA A 19 18.02 -32.65 9.46
C ALA A 19 17.36 -31.43 8.80
N GLN A 20 16.14 -31.12 9.19
CA GLN A 20 15.48 -29.87 8.80
C GLN A 20 16.33 -28.71 9.32
N LYS A 21 17.08 -28.09 8.41
CA LYS A 21 17.84 -26.88 8.68
C LYS A 21 16.83 -25.79 9.01
N ARG A 22 16.58 -25.55 10.30
CA ARG A 22 15.71 -24.46 10.77
C ARG A 22 16.39 -23.14 10.41
N THR A 23 16.09 -22.60 9.24
CA THR A 23 16.41 -21.22 8.88
C THR A 23 15.73 -20.34 9.94
N ARG A 24 16.53 -19.69 10.80
CA ARG A 24 16.02 -18.64 11.67
C ARG A 24 15.48 -17.56 10.74
N LEU A 25 14.16 -17.46 10.61
CA LEU A 25 13.50 -16.37 9.90
C LEU A 25 14.07 -15.06 10.46
N ALA A 26 14.72 -14.29 9.60
CA ALA A 26 15.23 -12.98 9.99
C ALA A 26 14.08 -12.18 10.59
N ARG A 27 14.29 -11.56 11.75
CA ARG A 27 13.25 -10.73 12.38
C ARG A 27 12.87 -9.63 11.39
N PRO A 28 11.57 -9.36 11.17
CA PRO A 28 11.18 -8.35 10.20
C PRO A 28 11.68 -6.98 10.68
N LEU A 29 12.21 -6.17 9.76
CA LEU A 29 12.74 -4.83 10.06
C LEU A 29 11.62 -3.94 10.63
N THR A 30 11.95 -3.22 11.71
CA THR A 30 11.04 -2.26 12.36
C THR A 30 11.50 -0.85 12.07
N TYR A 31 10.58 -0.01 11.60
CA TYR A 31 10.82 1.40 11.29
C TYR A 31 10.17 2.30 12.34
N THR A 32 10.79 3.44 12.61
CA THR A 32 10.24 4.46 13.51
C THR A 32 9.79 5.65 12.68
N VAL A 33 8.53 6.05 12.82
CA VAL A 33 7.91 7.09 12.01
C VAL A 33 7.09 8.06 12.85
N THR A 34 6.75 9.21 12.26
CA THR A 34 5.70 10.10 12.78
C THR A 34 4.38 9.75 12.12
N ALA A 35 3.33 9.57 12.92
CA ALA A 35 1.99 9.26 12.48
C ALA A 35 1.12 10.52 12.43
N THR A 36 0.35 10.63 11.36
CA THR A 36 -0.68 11.66 11.16
C THR A 36 -1.98 11.04 10.64
N ALA A 37 -2.99 11.88 10.43
CA ALA A 37 -4.22 11.49 9.74
C ALA A 37 -4.51 12.40 8.54
N TYR A 38 -5.06 11.81 7.48
CA TYR A 38 -5.61 12.54 6.34
C TYR A 38 -7.07 12.19 6.09
N GLN A 39 -7.70 13.03 5.27
CA GLN A 39 -9.07 12.90 4.81
C GLN A 39 -9.07 12.94 3.28
N ALA A 40 -9.94 12.15 2.64
CA ALA A 40 -10.14 12.17 1.19
C ALA A 40 -10.97 13.41 0.80
N GLU A 41 -10.37 14.60 0.95
CA GLU A 41 -10.94 15.89 0.61
C GLU A 41 -10.00 16.67 -0.32
N VAL A 42 -10.58 17.43 -1.25
CA VAL A 42 -9.86 18.32 -2.16
C VAL A 42 -9.13 19.37 -1.31
N GLY A 43 -7.80 19.35 -1.31
CA GLY A 43 -6.94 20.18 -0.45
C GLY A 43 -6.06 19.40 0.52
N GLN A 44 -6.39 18.14 0.81
CA GLN A 44 -5.47 17.15 1.41
C GLN A 44 -4.89 16.18 0.38
N THR A 45 -5.59 16.08 -0.74
CA THR A 45 -5.31 15.22 -1.88
C THR A 45 -5.34 16.07 -3.16
N ASP A 46 -4.95 15.47 -4.28
CA ASP A 46 -5.02 16.09 -5.61
C ASP A 46 -6.48 16.25 -6.10
N ASP A 47 -6.64 16.45 -7.42
CA ASP A 47 -7.96 16.71 -8.02
C ASP A 47 -8.90 15.47 -7.98
N GLU A 48 -8.41 14.27 -7.67
CA GLU A 48 -9.18 13.03 -7.59
C GLU A 48 -9.11 12.39 -6.19
N PRO A 49 -9.71 13.00 -5.15
CA PRO A 49 -9.52 12.64 -3.74
C PRO A 49 -9.89 11.19 -3.37
N PHE A 50 -10.67 10.50 -4.20
CA PHE A 50 -11.12 9.13 -3.97
C PHE A 50 -10.28 8.08 -4.71
N ILE A 51 -9.23 8.48 -5.42
CA ILE A 51 -8.31 7.59 -6.14
C ILE A 51 -6.94 7.69 -5.45
N THR A 52 -6.42 6.56 -4.98
CA THR A 52 -5.12 6.50 -4.29
C THR A 52 -3.96 6.35 -5.27
N ALA A 53 -2.72 6.55 -4.81
CA ALA A 53 -1.53 6.41 -5.67
C ALA A 53 -1.33 5.02 -6.31
N ASP A 54 -1.98 3.98 -5.77
CA ASP A 54 -2.04 2.64 -6.37
C ASP A 54 -3.28 2.40 -7.27
N ASN A 55 -4.04 3.46 -7.57
CA ASN A 55 -5.27 3.48 -8.35
C ASN A 55 -6.46 2.72 -7.71
N SER A 56 -6.41 2.48 -6.39
CA SER A 56 -7.55 1.98 -5.63
C SER A 56 -8.59 3.07 -5.40
N ARG A 57 -9.88 2.68 -5.28
CA ARG A 57 -10.97 3.63 -5.06
C ARG A 57 -11.46 3.62 -3.62
N ILE A 58 -11.37 4.77 -2.96
CA ILE A 58 -11.95 5.01 -1.63
C ILE A 58 -13.48 5.05 -1.77
N LYS A 59 -14.18 4.26 -0.95
CA LYS A 59 -15.65 4.24 -0.92
C LYS A 59 -16.18 5.47 -0.18
N PRO A 60 -17.33 6.07 -0.56
CA PRO A 60 -17.85 7.28 0.11
C PRO A 60 -18.12 7.18 1.61
N ARG A 61 -18.28 5.97 2.16
CA ARG A 61 -18.50 5.71 3.60
C ARG A 61 -17.23 5.18 4.28
N TYR A 62 -16.07 5.70 3.86
CA TYR A 62 -14.78 5.33 4.46
C TYR A 62 -14.65 5.84 5.90
N SER A 63 -13.73 5.24 6.65
CA SER A 63 -13.36 5.62 8.03
C SER A 63 -12.01 5.01 8.38
N SER A 64 -11.45 5.37 9.53
CA SER A 64 -10.22 4.78 10.10
C SER A 64 -10.25 3.25 10.16
N LYS A 65 -11.44 2.65 10.26
CA LYS A 65 -11.67 1.19 10.28
C LYS A 65 -11.26 0.48 8.98
N MET A 66 -11.14 1.19 7.85
CA MET A 66 -10.62 0.59 6.61
C MET A 66 -9.14 0.22 6.73
N ARG A 67 -8.41 0.84 7.67
CA ARG A 67 -6.97 0.62 7.89
C ARG A 67 -6.15 0.82 6.61
N TRP A 68 -6.43 1.89 5.89
CA TRP A 68 -5.62 2.32 4.76
C TRP A 68 -4.61 3.36 5.25
N MET A 69 -3.42 3.36 4.65
CA MET A 69 -2.38 4.30 4.99
C MET A 69 -1.61 4.81 3.77
N ALA A 70 -1.06 6.01 3.93
CA ALA A 70 -0.05 6.60 3.07
C ALA A 70 1.33 6.51 3.74
N LEU A 71 2.39 6.35 2.96
CA LEU A 71 3.77 6.43 3.44
C LEU A 71 4.54 7.55 2.74
N SER A 72 5.54 8.11 3.43
CA SER A 72 6.52 8.99 2.78
C SER A 72 7.39 8.23 1.78
N HIS A 73 7.88 8.94 0.75
CA HIS A 73 8.64 8.38 -0.37
C HIS A 73 9.81 7.48 0.07
N ASP A 74 10.58 7.91 1.07
CA ASP A 74 11.77 7.21 1.59
C ASP A 74 11.47 5.81 2.18
N LEU A 75 10.21 5.53 2.53
CA LEU A 75 9.80 4.23 3.03
C LEU A 75 9.34 3.28 1.91
N LEU A 76 9.03 3.81 0.73
CA LEU A 76 8.48 3.06 -0.40
C LEU A 76 9.57 2.59 -1.37
N ALA A 77 9.45 1.35 -1.85
CA ALA A 77 10.45 0.66 -2.67
C ALA A 77 10.74 1.36 -4.00
N ARG A 78 9.73 2.04 -4.58
CA ARG A 78 9.92 2.83 -5.80
C ARG A 78 10.98 3.94 -5.63
N TRP A 79 11.23 4.40 -4.41
CA TRP A 79 12.26 5.40 -4.08
C TRP A 79 13.35 4.84 -3.14
N GLY A 80 13.55 3.52 -3.12
CA GLY A 80 14.63 2.88 -2.36
C GLY A 80 14.26 2.44 -0.93
N GLY A 81 13.01 2.60 -0.52
CA GLY A 81 12.50 2.06 0.74
C GLY A 81 12.21 0.56 0.70
N GLN A 82 11.60 0.02 1.76
CA GLN A 82 11.32 -1.42 1.85
C GLN A 82 9.86 -1.81 1.57
N PHE A 83 8.94 -0.86 1.61
CA PHE A 83 7.51 -1.12 1.52
C PHE A 83 6.99 -0.95 0.08
N GLN A 84 5.98 -1.73 -0.29
CA GLN A 84 5.31 -1.64 -1.58
C GLN A 84 3.83 -1.35 -1.38
N TYR A 85 3.17 -0.78 -2.39
CA TYR A 85 1.71 -0.70 -2.38
C TYR A 85 1.11 -2.11 -2.27
N GLY A 86 0.04 -2.22 -1.50
CA GLY A 86 -0.61 -3.48 -1.15
C GLY A 86 0.03 -4.24 0.01
N ASP A 87 1.23 -3.86 0.48
CA ASP A 87 1.81 -4.46 1.69
C ASP A 87 0.90 -4.20 2.89
N LYS A 88 0.77 -5.23 3.73
CA LYS A 88 0.14 -5.15 5.05
C LYS A 88 1.20 -4.92 6.10
N VAL A 89 1.03 -3.85 6.87
CA VAL A 89 1.99 -3.34 7.83
C VAL A 89 1.37 -3.31 9.22
N GLN A 90 2.04 -3.92 10.19
CA GLN A 90 1.70 -3.76 11.59
C GLN A 90 2.17 -2.40 12.09
N VAL A 91 1.24 -1.64 12.65
CA VAL A 91 1.44 -0.34 13.28
C VAL A 91 1.28 -0.48 14.78
N LYS A 92 2.18 0.13 15.56
CA LYS A 92 2.14 0.16 17.02
C LYS A 92 2.61 1.51 17.58
N GLY A 93 1.88 2.04 18.55
CA GLY A 93 2.25 3.26 19.28
C GLY A 93 1.49 4.52 18.87
N ILE A 94 0.38 4.41 18.13
CA ILE A 94 -0.55 5.54 17.96
C ILE A 94 -1.48 5.60 19.16
N SER A 95 -2.31 4.56 19.32
CA SER A 95 -3.26 4.38 20.44
C SER A 95 -3.81 2.94 20.40
N PRO A 96 -4.37 2.41 21.50
CA PRO A 96 -4.96 1.06 21.49
C PRO A 96 -6.04 0.84 20.42
N GLU A 97 -6.77 1.89 20.06
CA GLU A 97 -7.85 1.84 19.06
C GLU A 97 -7.34 1.93 17.63
N LEU A 98 -6.17 2.55 17.42
CA LEU A 98 -5.61 2.81 16.10
C LEU A 98 -4.42 1.91 15.75
N ASP A 99 -3.82 1.24 16.73
CA ASP A 99 -2.83 0.20 16.51
C ASP A 99 -3.46 -1.01 15.79
N GLY A 100 -2.72 -1.64 14.88
CA GLY A 100 -3.26 -2.73 14.07
C GLY A 100 -2.54 -2.92 12.74
N ILE A 101 -3.16 -3.70 11.86
CA ILE A 101 -2.66 -3.97 10.51
C ILE A 101 -3.27 -2.98 9.52
N TYR A 102 -2.43 -2.27 8.78
CA TYR A 102 -2.80 -1.34 7.72
C TYR A 102 -2.37 -1.85 6.36
N THR A 103 -3.08 -1.45 5.31
CA THR A 103 -2.68 -1.70 3.92
C THR A 103 -2.21 -0.40 3.30
N ILE A 104 -1.03 -0.43 2.68
CA ILE A 104 -0.45 0.73 2.02
C ILE A 104 -1.14 0.89 0.66
N HIS A 105 -1.85 2.00 0.48
CA HIS A 105 -2.50 2.33 -0.80
C HIS A 105 -1.98 3.63 -1.39
N ASP A 106 -1.34 4.48 -0.59
CA ASP A 106 -1.12 5.87 -0.95
C ASP A 106 0.29 6.37 -0.62
N THR A 107 0.63 7.56 -1.12
CA THR A 107 1.97 8.15 -0.93
C THR A 107 1.90 9.62 -0.55
N MET A 108 2.46 9.95 0.61
CA MET A 108 2.53 11.32 1.10
C MET A 108 3.39 12.22 0.20
N ASN A 109 3.13 13.52 0.23
CA ASN A 109 3.95 14.52 -0.46
C ASN A 109 5.46 14.35 -0.19
N ARG A 110 6.27 14.56 -1.23
CA ARG A 110 7.75 14.44 -1.21
C ARG A 110 8.45 15.24 -0.11
N ARG A 111 7.84 16.28 0.45
CA ARG A 111 8.39 17.06 1.59
C ARG A 111 8.48 16.28 2.89
N HIS A 112 7.69 15.22 3.04
CA HIS A 112 7.67 14.37 4.23
C HIS A 112 8.72 13.27 4.18
N ARG A 113 9.26 12.89 5.34
CA ARG A 113 10.28 11.86 5.53
C ARG A 113 10.04 11.12 6.82
N HIS A 114 10.20 9.80 6.81
CA HIS A 114 9.90 8.93 7.97
C HIS A 114 8.51 9.20 8.56
N CYS A 115 7.51 9.42 7.70
CA CYS A 115 6.14 9.70 8.10
C CYS A 115 5.18 8.64 7.54
N MET A 116 4.07 8.48 8.25
CA MET A 116 2.92 7.76 7.75
C MET A 116 1.64 8.52 8.05
N ASP A 117 0.63 8.29 7.23
CA ASP A 117 -0.66 8.94 7.35
C ASP A 117 -1.78 7.90 7.33
N ILE A 118 -2.71 7.94 8.28
CA ILE A 118 -3.86 7.03 8.27
C ILE A 118 -5.08 7.70 7.65
N LEU A 119 -5.81 6.95 6.84
CA LEU A 119 -7.06 7.43 6.25
C LEU A 119 -8.13 7.54 7.34
N THR A 120 -8.70 8.72 7.52
CA THR A 120 -9.76 8.97 8.51
C THR A 120 -10.91 9.74 7.90
N HIS A 121 -12.12 9.55 8.42
CA HIS A 121 -13.25 10.37 8.02
C HIS A 121 -13.38 11.60 8.91
N ARG A 122 -13.74 12.75 8.33
CA ARG A 122 -13.90 14.03 9.05
C ARG A 122 -14.82 13.99 10.27
N ARG A 123 -15.83 13.11 10.25
CA ARG A 123 -16.76 12.91 11.38
C ARG A 123 -16.13 12.23 12.60
N GLU A 124 -15.01 11.53 12.43
CA GLU A 124 -14.32 10.85 13.54
C GLU A 124 -13.53 11.85 14.41
N LYS A 125 -13.26 13.06 13.91
CA LYS A 125 -12.55 14.14 14.62
C LYS A 125 -11.24 13.68 15.29
N LEU A 126 -10.51 12.80 14.60
CA LEU A 126 -9.21 12.33 15.06
C LEU A 126 -8.16 13.40 14.78
N ASP A 127 -7.46 13.82 15.83
CA ASP A 127 -6.27 14.68 15.74
C ASP A 127 -5.05 13.82 16.09
N ILE A 128 -4.30 13.45 15.06
CA ILE A 128 -3.18 12.52 15.19
C ILE A 128 -1.91 13.24 14.83
N PHE A 129 -1.04 13.38 15.82
CA PHE A 129 0.35 13.76 15.64
C PHE A 129 1.18 13.00 16.67
N THR A 130 1.58 11.78 16.31
CA THR A 130 2.26 10.87 17.25
C THR A 130 3.64 10.53 16.73
N LYS A 131 4.67 10.90 17.48
CA LYS A 131 6.06 10.53 17.16
C LYS A 131 6.37 9.12 17.66
N ASN A 132 7.44 8.54 17.15
CA ASN A 132 8.00 7.25 17.59
C ASN A 132 7.09 6.04 17.34
N VAL A 133 6.16 6.15 16.40
CA VAL A 133 5.30 5.03 16.00
C VAL A 133 6.13 3.99 15.26
N LYS A 134 5.88 2.72 15.56
CA LYS A 134 6.61 1.59 15.00
C LYS A 134 5.80 0.94 13.89
N ILE A 135 6.42 0.77 12.72
CA ILE A 135 5.83 0.04 11.61
C ILE A 135 6.70 -1.14 11.20
N GLN A 136 6.06 -2.26 10.86
CA GLN A 136 6.74 -3.51 10.52
C GLN A 136 5.94 -4.25 9.44
N LEU A 137 6.63 -4.74 8.41
CA LEU A 137 5.98 -5.57 7.37
C LEU A 137 5.40 -6.83 8.01
N ALA A 138 4.08 -7.01 7.86
CA ALA A 138 3.36 -8.17 8.38
C ALA A 138 3.06 -9.19 7.27
N TYR A 139 2.63 -8.72 6.10
CA TYR A 139 2.35 -9.57 4.96
C TYR A 139 2.52 -8.81 3.65
N ARG A 140 3.23 -9.40 2.70
CA ARG A 140 3.34 -8.91 1.32
C ARG A 140 2.50 -9.83 0.43
N PRO A 141 1.46 -9.32 -0.25
CA PRO A 141 0.77 -10.09 -1.27
C PRO A 141 1.78 -10.54 -2.34
N PRO A 142 1.69 -11.79 -2.85
CA PRO A 142 2.52 -12.18 -3.97
C PRO A 142 2.25 -11.23 -5.13
N ALA A 143 3.32 -10.76 -5.79
CA ALA A 143 3.19 -9.91 -6.96
C ALA A 143 2.23 -10.58 -7.94
N ALA A 144 1.24 -9.82 -8.44
CA ALA A 144 0.35 -10.32 -9.47
C ALA A 144 1.23 -10.87 -10.60
N ARG A 145 1.08 -12.17 -10.91
CA ARG A 145 1.82 -12.78 -12.02
C ARG A 145 1.58 -11.91 -13.25
N PRO A 146 2.62 -11.50 -14.00
CA PRO A 146 2.39 -10.82 -15.27
C PRO A 146 1.47 -11.73 -16.08
N SER A 147 0.31 -11.22 -16.50
CA SER A 147 -0.56 -11.98 -17.40
C SER A 147 0.28 -12.31 -18.62
N SER A 148 0.50 -13.59 -18.88
CA SER A 148 1.11 -14.07 -20.11
C SER A 148 0.13 -13.83 -21.25
N THR A 149 -0.07 -12.58 -21.64
CA THR A 149 -0.65 -12.24 -22.92
C THR A 149 0.48 -12.45 -23.93
N ILE A 150 0.59 -13.68 -24.41
CA ILE A 150 1.25 -13.93 -25.69
C ILE A 150 0.54 -13.01 -26.69
N PRO A 151 1.24 -12.08 -27.37
CA PRO A 151 0.58 -11.32 -28.42
C PRO A 151 0.19 -12.31 -29.50
N ASP A 152 -1.11 -12.52 -29.70
CA ASP A 152 -1.61 -13.24 -30.86
C ASP A 152 -1.03 -12.55 -32.10
N ARG A 153 -0.17 -13.29 -32.80
CA ARG A 153 0.26 -12.94 -34.14
C ARG A 153 -0.95 -13.03 -35.06
N ALA A 154 -1.07 -12.01 -35.91
CA ALA A 154 -1.85 -11.92 -37.15
C ALA A 154 -3.19 -11.17 -37.06
N ALA A 155 -3.19 -9.95 -37.59
CA ALA A 155 -3.76 -9.71 -38.93
C ALA A 155 -3.40 -8.29 -39.38
N ASP A 156 -2.57 -8.19 -40.41
CA ASP A 156 -2.46 -6.99 -41.23
C ASP A 156 -3.85 -6.60 -41.73
N LYS A 157 -4.28 -5.37 -41.43
CA LYS A 157 -5.35 -4.69 -42.16
C LYS A 157 -4.84 -3.31 -42.58
N PRO A 158 -4.99 -2.94 -43.86
CA PRO A 158 -4.48 -1.66 -44.36
C PRO A 158 -5.26 -0.49 -43.77
N MET A 159 -4.52 0.59 -43.51
CA MET A 159 -5.02 1.87 -43.03
C MET A 159 -6.09 2.46 -43.97
N ALA A 160 -7.30 2.66 -43.45
CA ALA A 160 -8.28 3.59 -44.01
C ALA A 160 -8.30 4.85 -43.12
N GLY A 161 -7.95 5.98 -43.71
CA GLY A 161 -7.77 7.25 -43.02
C GLY A 161 -9.07 7.79 -42.40
N LEU A 162 -8.97 8.21 -41.14
CA LEU A 162 -9.96 9.08 -40.52
C LEU A 162 -9.28 10.35 -40.02
N ARG A 163 -9.76 11.47 -40.55
CA ARG A 163 -9.20 12.81 -40.47
C ARG A 163 -9.13 13.32 -39.03
N LEU A 164 -7.94 13.80 -38.63
CA LEU A 164 -7.75 14.64 -37.45
C LEU A 164 -8.53 15.95 -37.61
N ARG A 165 -9.61 16.13 -36.84
CA ARG A 165 -10.13 17.46 -36.53
C ARG A 165 -9.64 17.86 -35.15
N GLY A 166 -8.60 18.68 -35.12
CA GLY A 166 -8.17 19.38 -33.93
C GLY A 166 -9.28 20.33 -33.45
N SER A 167 -9.73 20.14 -32.22
CA SER A 167 -10.54 21.13 -31.50
C SER A 167 -9.75 21.60 -30.30
N ILE A 168 -8.97 22.65 -30.52
CA ILE A 168 -8.33 23.46 -29.48
C ILE A 168 -9.46 24.03 -28.60
N ARG A 169 -9.51 23.65 -27.32
CA ARG A 169 -10.41 24.27 -26.34
C ARG A 169 -9.69 25.50 -25.75
N PRO A 170 -10.28 26.71 -25.79
CA PRO A 170 -9.65 27.89 -25.23
C PRO A 170 -9.63 27.84 -23.69
N ALA A 171 -8.50 28.23 -23.11
CA ALA A 171 -8.33 28.46 -21.68
C ALA A 171 -9.25 29.59 -21.22
N ARG A 172 -10.13 29.30 -20.24
CA ARG A 172 -11.02 30.31 -19.64
C ARG A 172 -10.36 30.87 -18.38
N ILE A 173 -9.89 32.10 -18.49
CA ILE A 173 -9.53 32.97 -17.37
C ILE A 173 -10.79 33.18 -16.50
N SER A 174 -10.74 32.80 -15.22
CA SER A 174 -11.76 33.21 -14.25
C SER A 174 -11.16 34.17 -13.22
N SER A 175 -11.80 35.33 -13.15
CA SER A 175 -11.55 36.50 -12.33
C SER A 175 -11.39 36.23 -10.83
N ARG A 176 -10.43 36.95 -10.23
CA ARG A 176 -10.33 37.21 -8.79
C ARG A 176 -11.66 37.76 -8.26
N ARG A 177 -12.18 37.16 -7.19
CA ARG A 177 -13.08 37.84 -6.25
C ARG A 177 -12.80 37.29 -4.86
N GLY A 178 -12.36 38.20 -3.97
CA GLY A 178 -11.91 37.86 -2.63
C GLY A 178 -13.02 37.23 -1.79
N GLN A 179 -12.64 36.24 -0.99
CA GLN A 179 -13.44 35.80 0.14
C GLN A 179 -12.55 35.77 1.38
N ILE A 180 -13.14 36.35 2.42
CA ILE A 180 -12.62 36.70 3.73
C ILE A 180 -12.13 35.45 4.46
N PHE A 181 -10.93 35.55 5.04
CA PHE A 181 -10.32 34.55 5.90
C PHE A 181 -11.25 34.27 7.10
N LYS A 182 -11.72 33.02 7.21
CA LYS A 182 -12.10 32.44 8.50
C LYS A 182 -10.95 31.52 8.89
N GLU A 183 -10.20 31.93 9.90
CA GLU A 183 -9.23 31.09 10.59
C GLU A 183 -9.96 29.81 11.04
N LYS A 184 -9.55 28.68 10.46
CA LYS A 184 -9.99 27.35 10.87
C LYS A 184 -8.96 26.86 11.88
N PRO A 185 -9.39 26.16 12.95
CA PRO A 185 -8.47 25.62 13.94
C PRO A 185 -7.44 24.73 13.24
N ASP A 186 -6.19 24.83 13.69
CA ASP A 186 -5.00 24.22 13.10
C ASP A 186 -5.07 22.69 13.13
N TYR A 187 -5.75 22.11 12.14
CA TYR A 187 -5.60 20.71 11.80
C TYR A 187 -4.24 20.55 11.11
N TYR A 188 -3.34 19.76 11.71
CA TYR A 188 -2.06 19.41 11.09
C TYR A 188 -2.33 18.62 9.81
N PHE A 189 -2.36 19.33 8.69
CA PHE A 189 -2.67 18.77 7.38
C PHE A 189 -1.47 17.98 6.84
N ALA A 190 -1.47 16.69 7.16
CA ALA A 190 -0.67 15.70 6.47
C ALA A 190 -1.28 15.46 5.08
N SER A 191 -0.55 15.95 4.07
CA SER A 191 -0.96 15.88 2.67
C SER A 191 -0.65 14.47 2.18
N ALA A 192 -1.69 13.65 2.11
CA ALA A 192 -1.56 12.29 1.63
C ALA A 192 -1.34 12.19 0.11
N ILE A 193 -1.54 13.27 -0.66
CA ILE A 193 -1.11 13.36 -2.07
C ILE A 193 -0.73 14.82 -2.36
N LEU A 194 0.51 15.06 -2.83
CA LEU A 194 0.99 16.24 -3.56
C LEU A 194 2.40 15.99 -4.12
#